data_AF-V9FDK7-F1
#
_entry.id   AF-V9FDK7-F1
#
_cell.length_a   1.000
_cell.length_b   1.000
_cell.length_c   1.000
_cell.angle_alpha   90.00
_cell.angle_beta   90.00
_cell.angle_gamma   90.00
#
_symmetry.space_group_name_H-M   'P 1'
#
loop_
_entity.id
_entity.type
_entity.pdbx_description
1 polymer ?
#
loop_
_entity_poly.entity_id
_entity_poly.type
_entity_poly.pdbx_seq_one_letter_code
_entity_poly.pdbx_strand_id
1 'polypeptide(L)'
;MASQQKETVLIKDEAVEEGLETYKWMTETGIPALAADYHALGKRIAKIVKDTNAYKSIDGLPSDADFQYAILYRAMPPSWLSDASIRALCVKTKRTWNGADTVLSDDIRDCVLRQVKEEEVESVFLPLNFDNLYWCCVVVKVKTTRIYYYDPLNHTLYKNAVNAVAVRLKLAG
;
A
#
# COMPACT_ATOMS: atom_id res chain seq x y z
N MET A 1 34.42 21.96 42.00
CA MET A 1 33.21 22.05 41.16
C MET A 1 33.61 21.69 39.74
N ALA A 2 33.40 20.44 39.33
CA ALA A 2 33.70 19.98 37.97
C ALA A 2 32.45 20.20 37.09
N SER A 3 32.60 21.00 36.05
CA SER A 3 31.58 21.24 35.04
C SER A 3 31.31 19.95 34.28
N GLN A 4 30.11 19.39 34.42
CA GLN A 4 29.67 18.29 33.55
C GLN A 4 29.34 18.86 32.17
N GLN A 5 30.21 18.56 31.22
CA GLN A 5 30.00 18.84 29.81
C GLN A 5 28.86 17.95 29.33
N LYS A 6 27.72 18.57 29.02
CA LYS A 6 26.51 17.90 28.55
C LYS A 6 26.77 17.41 27.13
N GLU A 7 27.17 16.16 27.00
CA GLU A 7 27.36 15.50 25.71
C GLU A 7 25.98 15.31 25.06
N THR A 8 25.69 16.15 24.06
CA THR A 8 24.49 16.03 23.24
C THR A 8 24.65 14.78 22.39
N VAL A 9 24.13 13.65 22.87
CA VAL A 9 23.95 12.44 22.07
C VAL A 9 22.95 12.78 20.97
N LEU A 10 23.46 13.03 19.75
CA LEU A 10 22.63 13.12 18.55
C LEU A 10 22.09 11.71 18.29
N ILE A 11 20.90 11.42 18.80
CA ILE A 11 20.15 10.24 18.39
C ILE A 11 19.87 10.44 16.91
N LYS A 12 20.52 9.64 16.05
CA LYS A 12 20.16 9.57 14.64
C LYS A 12 18.73 9.03 14.57
N ASP A 13 17.82 9.85 14.05
CA ASP A 13 16.48 9.39 13.74
C ASP A 13 16.56 8.55 12.47
N GLU A 14 16.36 7.24 12.61
CA GLU A 14 16.44 6.27 11.50
C GLU A 14 15.53 6.67 10.34
N ALA A 15 14.34 7.23 10.64
CA ALA A 15 13.40 7.67 9.62
C ALA A 15 13.92 8.85 8.78
N VAL A 16 14.78 9.70 9.35
CA VAL A 16 15.41 10.81 8.62
C VAL A 16 16.45 10.28 7.64
N GLU A 17 17.22 9.26 8.03
CA GLU A 17 18.20 8.61 7.16
C GLU A 17 17.50 7.88 6.00
N GLU A 18 16.47 7.08 6.30
CA GLU A 18 15.65 6.41 5.29
C GLU A 18 14.98 7.39 4.30
N GLY A 19 14.50 8.53 4.79
CA GLY A 19 13.91 9.57 3.95
C GLY A 19 14.90 10.20 2.97
N LEU A 20 16.15 10.42 3.41
CA LEU A 20 17.22 10.94 2.55
C LEU A 20 17.65 9.92 1.50
N GLU A 21 17.79 8.64 1.88
CA GLU A 21 18.08 7.56 0.94
C GLU A 21 16.96 7.41 -0.10
N THR A 22 15.70 7.45 0.34
CA THR A 22 14.54 7.41 -0.54
C THR A 22 14.56 8.56 -1.54
N TYR A 23 14.81 9.79 -1.07
CA TYR A 23 14.95 10.95 -1.94
C TYR A 23 16.04 10.75 -2.99
N LYS A 24 17.22 10.31 -2.55
CA LYS A 24 18.36 10.05 -3.45
C LYS A 24 17.98 9.05 -4.52
N TRP A 25 17.45 7.88 -4.12
CA TRP A 25 17.00 6.84 -5.04
C TRP A 25 15.95 7.35 -6.03
N MET A 26 14.95 8.11 -5.56
CA MET A 26 13.94 8.70 -6.44
C MET A 26 14.59 9.60 -7.49
N THR A 27 15.54 10.46 -7.12
CA THR A 27 16.17 11.40 -8.05
C THR A 27 17.15 10.77 -9.02
N GLU A 28 17.90 9.76 -8.58
CA GLU A 28 18.98 9.15 -9.36
C GLU A 28 18.49 7.95 -10.20
N THR A 29 17.48 7.22 -9.73
CA THR A 29 17.03 5.96 -10.36
C THR A 29 15.54 5.98 -10.68
N GLY A 30 14.68 6.26 -9.70
CA GLY A 30 13.23 6.13 -9.84
C GLY A 30 12.63 7.04 -10.91
N ILE A 31 12.88 8.35 -10.82
CA ILE A 31 12.33 9.34 -11.75
C ILE A 31 12.89 9.16 -13.17
N PRO A 32 14.21 8.97 -13.39
CA PRO A 32 14.74 8.71 -14.73
C PRO A 32 14.15 7.47 -15.42
N ALA A 33 13.70 6.47 -14.67
CA ALA A 33 13.05 5.28 -15.21
C ALA A 33 11.59 5.50 -15.67
N LEU A 34 10.97 6.63 -15.29
CA LEU A 34 9.61 6.98 -15.71
C LEU A 34 9.61 7.69 -17.07
N ALA A 35 8.46 7.68 -17.75
CA ALA A 35 8.25 8.53 -18.92
C ALA A 35 8.42 10.02 -18.57
N ALA A 36 8.93 10.81 -19.53
CA ALA A 36 9.33 12.21 -19.31
C ALA A 36 8.21 13.09 -18.73
N ASP A 37 6.95 12.83 -19.10
CA ASP A 37 5.78 13.57 -18.61
C ASP A 37 5.60 13.48 -17.08
N TYR A 38 6.10 12.39 -16.48
CA TYR A 38 6.06 12.21 -15.02
C TYR A 38 7.25 12.85 -14.31
N HIS A 39 8.30 13.29 -15.00
CA HIS A 39 9.53 13.77 -14.34
C HIS A 39 9.28 15.01 -13.48
N ALA A 40 8.49 15.97 -13.98
CA ALA A 40 8.15 17.16 -13.22
C ALA A 40 7.35 16.84 -11.96
N LEU A 41 6.38 15.92 -12.06
CA LEU A 41 5.61 15.44 -10.91
C LEU A 41 6.50 14.68 -9.93
N GLY A 42 7.31 13.72 -10.42
CA GLY A 42 8.21 12.91 -9.62
C GLY A 42 9.19 13.76 -8.82
N LYS A 43 9.80 14.78 -9.43
CA LYS A 43 10.70 15.73 -8.74
C LYS A 43 9.98 16.49 -7.62
N ARG A 44 8.73 16.91 -7.84
CA ARG A 44 7.92 17.55 -6.79
C ARG A 44 7.64 16.59 -5.64
N ILE A 45 7.22 15.36 -5.92
CA ILE A 45 6.96 14.35 -4.88
C ILE A 45 8.24 14.02 -4.10
N ALA A 46 9.38 13.82 -4.78
CA ALA A 46 10.66 13.57 -4.12
C ALA A 46 11.01 14.70 -3.14
N LYS A 47 10.80 15.96 -3.54
CA LYS A 47 11.00 17.10 -2.65
C LYS A 47 10.07 17.07 -1.43
N ILE A 48 8.79 16.76 -1.62
CA ILE A 48 7.83 16.63 -0.50
C ILE A 48 8.28 15.52 0.46
N VAL A 49 8.70 14.36 -0.05
CA VAL A 49 9.19 13.23 0.75
C VAL A 49 10.40 13.63 1.60
N LYS A 50 11.32 14.42 1.03
CA LYS A 50 12.51 14.92 1.73
C LYS A 50 12.20 15.98 2.79
N ASP A 51 11.33 16.94 2.44
CA ASP A 51 11.12 18.15 3.25
C ASP A 51 10.05 17.98 4.33
N THR A 52 9.28 16.89 4.30
CA THR A 52 8.19 16.63 5.25
C THR A 52 8.67 15.73 6.39
N ASN A 53 8.20 16.02 7.61
CA ASN A 53 8.45 15.17 8.77
C ASN A 53 7.89 13.75 8.53
N ALA A 54 8.72 12.72 8.74
CA ALA A 54 8.41 11.32 8.49
C ALA A 54 7.14 10.84 9.23
N TYR A 55 6.88 11.37 10.43
CA TYR A 55 5.74 11.02 11.28
C TYR A 55 4.50 11.88 11.02
N LYS A 56 4.55 12.80 10.05
CA LYS A 56 3.38 13.57 9.63
C LYS A 56 2.41 12.65 8.88
N SER A 57 1.12 12.75 9.16
CA SER A 57 0.09 12.06 8.38
C SER A 57 0.01 12.59 6.94
N ILE A 58 -0.32 11.72 6.00
CA ILE A 58 -0.53 12.07 4.59
C ILE A 58 -1.97 12.57 4.39
N ASP A 59 -2.11 13.76 3.81
CA ASP A 59 -3.41 14.36 3.54
C ASP A 59 -4.27 13.48 2.61
N GLY A 60 -5.53 13.29 2.99
CA GLY A 60 -6.51 12.48 2.24
C GLY A 60 -6.47 10.98 2.52
N LEU A 61 -5.59 10.50 3.41
CA LEU A 61 -5.65 9.15 4.00
C LEU A 61 -6.32 9.19 5.39
N PRO A 62 -6.78 8.03 5.91
CA PRO A 62 -7.30 7.95 7.28
C PRO A 62 -6.27 8.43 8.30
N SER A 63 -6.75 8.97 9.42
CA SER A 63 -5.90 9.47 10.51
C SER A 63 -5.35 8.34 11.40
N ASP A 64 -4.70 7.36 10.77
CA ASP A 64 -4.01 6.24 11.43
C ASP A 64 -2.49 6.53 11.47
N ALA A 65 -1.79 6.03 12.49
CA ALA A 65 -0.34 6.11 12.60
C ALA A 65 0.36 5.41 11.42
N ASP A 66 -0.31 4.42 10.83
CA ASP A 66 0.16 3.68 9.67
C ASP A 66 0.21 4.53 8.37
N PHE A 67 -0.49 5.68 8.31
CA PHE A 67 -0.57 6.54 7.11
C PHE A 67 0.29 7.81 7.22
N GLN A 68 1.46 7.68 7.84
CA GLN A 68 2.47 8.73 7.92
C GLN A 68 3.45 8.70 6.74
N TYR A 69 4.18 9.80 6.49
CA TYR A 69 5.12 9.92 5.36
C TYR A 69 6.19 8.82 5.31
N ALA A 70 6.60 8.27 6.46
CA ALA A 70 7.55 7.16 6.55
C ALA A 70 7.13 5.92 5.74
N ILE A 71 5.83 5.74 5.50
CA ILE A 71 5.30 4.66 4.67
C ILE A 71 5.86 4.66 3.24
N LEU A 72 6.25 5.84 2.73
CA LEU A 72 6.74 6.01 1.36
C LEU A 72 8.18 5.50 1.21
N TYR A 73 8.96 5.44 2.29
CA TYR A 73 10.34 4.98 2.26
C TYR A 73 10.42 3.49 1.89
N ARG A 74 9.37 2.73 2.23
CA ARG A 74 9.21 1.32 1.87
C ARG A 74 9.07 1.07 0.36
N ALA A 75 8.80 2.10 -0.45
CA ALA A 75 8.75 1.98 -1.90
C ALA A 75 10.15 1.94 -2.54
N MET A 76 11.20 2.31 -1.79
CA MET A 76 12.59 2.19 -2.24
C MET A 76 13.06 0.72 -2.15
N PRO A 77 13.49 0.08 -3.25
CA PRO A 77 14.06 -1.26 -3.22
C PRO A 77 15.31 -1.34 -2.34
N PRO A 78 15.61 -2.50 -1.71
CA PRO A 78 14.91 -3.78 -1.81
C PRO A 78 13.77 -3.95 -0.79
N SER A 79 13.23 -2.85 -0.26
CA SER A 79 12.19 -2.90 0.77
C SER A 79 10.87 -3.48 0.25
N TRP A 80 10.11 -4.07 1.18
CA TRP A 80 8.78 -4.59 0.93
C TRP A 80 7.74 -3.53 1.28
N LEU A 81 6.73 -3.34 0.43
CA LEU A 81 5.58 -2.51 0.78
C LEU A 81 4.88 -3.08 2.02
N SER A 82 4.50 -2.19 2.94
CA SER A 82 3.73 -2.60 4.11
C SER A 82 2.26 -2.80 3.75
N ASP A 83 1.51 -3.44 4.64
CA ASP A 83 0.06 -3.52 4.51
C ASP A 83 -0.54 -2.13 4.32
N ALA A 84 -0.16 -1.19 5.19
CA ALA A 84 -0.54 0.20 5.09
C ALA A 84 -0.25 0.82 3.72
N SER A 85 0.88 0.49 3.06
CA SER A 85 1.19 1.00 1.72
C SER A 85 0.15 0.55 0.69
N ILE A 86 -0.21 -0.74 0.73
CA ILE A 86 -1.25 -1.31 -0.13
C ILE A 86 -2.61 -0.72 0.25
N ARG A 87 -2.89 -0.56 1.55
CA ARG A 87 -4.12 0.09 2.02
C ARG A 87 -4.24 1.52 1.52
N ALA A 88 -3.17 2.31 1.56
CA ALA A 88 -3.17 3.68 1.09
C ALA A 88 -3.50 3.78 -0.41
N LEU A 89 -2.93 2.88 -1.22
CA LEU A 89 -3.31 2.75 -2.63
C LEU A 89 -4.78 2.36 -2.79
N CYS A 90 -5.27 1.51 -1.89
CA CYS A 90 -6.65 1.06 -1.84
C CYS A 90 -7.63 2.01 -1.16
N VAL A 91 -7.20 3.05 -0.44
CA VAL A 91 -8.08 4.07 0.17
C VAL A 91 -8.70 4.93 -0.91
N LYS A 92 -7.91 5.28 -1.95
CA LYS A 92 -8.45 5.92 -3.17
C LYS A 92 -9.38 4.99 -3.96
N THR A 93 -9.38 3.70 -3.66
CA THR A 93 -10.33 2.68 -4.16
C THR A 93 -11.10 1.99 -3.02
N LYS A 94 -11.47 2.72 -1.94
CA LYS A 94 -12.24 2.26 -0.76
C LYS A 94 -12.02 0.77 -0.35
N ARG A 95 -10.87 0.36 0.22
CA ARG A 95 -10.87 -0.82 1.14
C ARG A 95 -9.58 -1.14 1.91
N THR A 96 -9.77 -1.86 3.03
CA THR A 96 -8.85 -2.89 3.56
C THR A 96 -9.41 -3.75 4.69
N TRP A 97 -8.80 -4.94 4.87
CA TRP A 97 -9.25 -6.08 5.67
C TRP A 97 -8.44 -6.24 6.96
N ASN A 98 -9.14 -6.42 8.08
CA ASN A 98 -8.55 -6.86 9.34
C ASN A 98 -8.90 -8.35 9.54
N GLY A 99 -7.86 -9.18 9.66
CA GLY A 99 -7.94 -10.64 9.62
C GLY A 99 -8.61 -11.30 10.82
N ALA A 100 -9.95 -11.40 10.78
CA ALA A 100 -10.70 -12.24 11.72
C ALA A 100 -11.51 -13.31 10.97
N ASP A 101 -11.20 -14.59 11.25
CA ASP A 101 -11.91 -15.89 11.16
C ASP A 101 -12.99 -16.18 10.09
N THR A 102 -13.23 -15.24 9.19
CA THR A 102 -14.06 -15.37 8.01
C THR A 102 -13.18 -15.10 6.81
N VAL A 103 -13.23 -16.01 5.82
CA VAL A 103 -12.45 -15.92 4.56
C VAL A 103 -12.57 -14.54 3.90
N LEU A 104 -13.69 -13.86 4.11
CA LEU A 104 -13.93 -12.46 3.74
C LEU A 104 -15.00 -11.90 4.69
N SER A 105 -14.73 -10.78 5.37
CA SER A 105 -15.74 -10.13 6.22
C SER A 105 -16.88 -9.56 5.37
N ASP A 106 -18.09 -9.52 5.94
CA ASP A 106 -19.28 -9.06 5.22
C ASP A 106 -19.16 -7.60 4.77
N ASP A 107 -18.53 -6.74 5.57
CA ASP A 107 -18.30 -5.34 5.21
C ASP A 107 -17.46 -5.19 3.93
N ILE A 108 -16.45 -6.05 3.77
CA ILE A 108 -15.57 -6.02 2.60
C ILE A 108 -16.28 -6.59 1.40
N ARG A 109 -17.00 -7.71 1.57
CA ARG A 109 -17.85 -8.28 0.54
C ARG A 109 -18.85 -7.24 0.03
N ASP A 110 -19.63 -6.65 0.91
CA ASP A 110 -20.68 -5.69 0.55
C ASP A 110 -20.09 -4.45 -0.09
N CYS A 111 -18.88 -4.07 0.32
CA CYS A 111 -18.15 -3.02 -0.38
C CYS A 111 -17.74 -3.43 -1.80
N VAL A 112 -17.25 -4.65 -2.03
CA VAL A 112 -16.93 -5.18 -3.38
C VAL A 112 -18.16 -5.09 -4.25
N LEU A 113 -19.29 -5.62 -3.76
CA LEU A 113 -20.55 -5.65 -4.51
C LEU A 113 -21.07 -4.25 -4.84
N ARG A 114 -20.89 -3.29 -3.93
CA ARG A 114 -21.27 -1.89 -4.18
C ARG A 114 -20.47 -1.29 -5.33
N GLN A 115 -19.15 -1.49 -5.35
CA GLN A 115 -18.29 -0.96 -6.42
C GLN A 115 -18.56 -1.63 -7.77
N VAL A 116 -18.85 -2.93 -7.77
CA VAL A 116 -19.21 -3.66 -9.00
C VAL A 116 -20.48 -3.06 -9.65
N LYS A 117 -21.34 -2.41 -8.87
CA LYS A 117 -22.58 -1.75 -9.35
C LYS A 117 -22.37 -0.30 -9.79
N GLU A 118 -21.20 0.29 -9.60
CA GLU A 118 -20.91 1.67 -10.03
C GLU A 118 -20.70 1.70 -11.56
N GLU A 119 -21.42 2.58 -12.29
CA GLU A 119 -21.50 2.54 -13.77
C GLU A 119 -20.15 2.66 -14.49
N GLU A 120 -19.19 3.39 -13.90
CA GLU A 120 -17.87 3.64 -14.50
C GLU A 120 -16.82 2.58 -14.09
N VAL A 121 -17.15 1.67 -13.17
CA VAL A 121 -16.19 0.69 -12.65
C VAL A 121 -16.08 -0.50 -13.59
N GLU A 122 -14.93 -0.61 -14.28
CA GLU A 122 -14.64 -1.76 -15.12
C GLU A 122 -14.08 -2.96 -14.33
N SER A 123 -13.30 -2.67 -13.29
CA SER A 123 -12.59 -3.68 -12.51
C SER A 123 -12.51 -3.28 -11.04
N VAL A 124 -12.78 -4.24 -10.16
CA VAL A 124 -12.55 -4.10 -8.71
C VAL A 124 -11.37 -4.97 -8.32
N PHE A 125 -10.38 -4.38 -7.63
CA PHE A 125 -9.22 -5.08 -7.10
C PHE A 125 -9.41 -5.29 -5.60
N LEU A 126 -9.25 -6.54 -5.17
CA LEU A 126 -9.25 -6.94 -3.77
C LEU A 126 -7.89 -7.57 -3.45
N PRO A 127 -6.92 -6.77 -2.94
CA PRO A 127 -5.65 -7.33 -2.49
C PRO A 127 -5.89 -8.20 -1.26
N LEU A 128 -5.18 -9.32 -1.21
CA LEU A 128 -5.21 -10.27 -0.10
C LEU A 128 -3.79 -10.43 0.44
N ASN A 129 -3.69 -10.37 1.76
CA ASN A 129 -2.46 -10.56 2.50
C ASN A 129 -2.54 -11.86 3.28
N PHE A 130 -1.59 -12.76 3.05
CA PHE A 130 -1.43 -13.98 3.82
C PHE A 130 -0.23 -13.85 4.76
N ASP A 131 -0.50 -14.02 6.05
CA ASP A 131 0.47 -14.04 7.14
C ASP A 131 1.39 -12.81 7.23
N ASN A 132 0.99 -11.65 6.68
CA ASN A 132 1.83 -10.45 6.56
C ASN A 132 3.12 -10.65 5.75
N LEU A 133 3.19 -11.73 4.97
CA LEU A 133 4.37 -12.13 4.20
C LEU A 133 4.09 -12.25 2.72
N TYR A 134 2.82 -12.36 2.31
CA TYR A 134 2.48 -12.72 0.95
C TYR A 134 1.27 -11.97 0.42
N TRP A 135 1.45 -11.29 -0.71
CA TRP A 135 0.40 -10.53 -1.36
C TRP A 135 -0.04 -11.17 -2.67
N CYS A 136 -1.34 -11.27 -2.83
CA CYS A 136 -1.98 -11.61 -4.10
C CYS A 136 -3.23 -10.75 -4.28
N CYS A 137 -3.96 -10.92 -5.37
CA CYS A 137 -5.14 -10.10 -5.65
C CYS A 137 -6.26 -10.91 -6.30
N VAL A 138 -7.49 -10.68 -5.83
CA VAL A 138 -8.71 -11.06 -6.54
C VAL A 138 -9.16 -9.88 -7.39
N VAL A 139 -9.32 -10.10 -8.69
CA VAL A 139 -9.73 -9.08 -9.65
C VAL A 139 -11.11 -9.43 -10.19
N VAL A 140 -12.11 -8.61 -9.86
CA VAL A 140 -13.46 -8.74 -10.41
C VAL A 140 -13.55 -7.86 -11.66
N LYS A 141 -13.65 -8.47 -12.84
CA LYS A 141 -13.94 -7.78 -14.10
C LYS A 141 -15.45 -7.65 -14.25
N VAL A 142 -15.97 -6.44 -14.07
CA VAL A 142 -17.41 -6.13 -14.03
C VAL A 142 -18.06 -6.44 -15.38
N LYS A 143 -17.58 -5.83 -16.47
CA LYS A 143 -18.17 -5.97 -17.82
C LYS A 143 -18.18 -7.41 -18.34
N THR A 144 -17.19 -8.22 -17.96
CA THR A 144 -17.09 -9.61 -18.43
C THR A 144 -17.64 -10.62 -17.42
N THR A 145 -18.12 -10.16 -16.26
CA THR A 145 -18.64 -11.00 -15.17
C THR A 145 -17.66 -12.12 -14.75
N ARG A 146 -16.36 -11.79 -14.67
CA ARG A 146 -15.30 -12.74 -14.36
C ARG A 146 -14.52 -12.35 -13.13
N ILE A 147 -14.17 -13.34 -12.32
CA ILE A 147 -13.26 -13.18 -11.20
C ILE A 147 -11.95 -13.85 -11.59
N TYR A 148 -10.86 -13.10 -11.54
CA TYR A 148 -9.50 -13.58 -11.76
C TYR A 148 -8.74 -13.60 -10.45
N TYR A 149 -7.81 -14.54 -10.36
CA TYR A 149 -6.80 -14.58 -9.31
C TYR A 149 -5.47 -14.14 -9.92
N TYR A 150 -4.89 -13.08 -9.38
CA TYR A 150 -3.54 -12.65 -9.72
C TYR A 150 -2.59 -13.00 -8.58
N ASP A 151 -1.57 -13.76 -8.93
CA ASP A 151 -0.56 -14.24 -8.02
C ASP A 151 0.83 -14.12 -8.67
N PRO A 152 1.67 -13.18 -8.22
CA PRO A 152 2.98 -12.97 -8.83
C PRO A 152 3.93 -14.15 -8.63
N LEU A 153 3.73 -14.98 -7.59
CA LEU A 153 4.59 -16.12 -7.28
C LEU A 153 3.93 -17.48 -7.57
N ASN A 154 2.67 -17.47 -8.03
CA ASN A 154 1.86 -18.65 -8.34
C ASN A 154 1.91 -19.74 -7.24
N HIS A 155 1.91 -19.31 -5.98
CA HIS A 155 2.10 -20.19 -4.84
C HIS A 155 0.85 -21.03 -4.61
N THR A 156 0.99 -22.35 -4.72
CA THR A 156 -0.15 -23.27 -4.71
C THR A 156 -0.85 -23.36 -3.35
N LEU A 157 -0.14 -23.06 -2.26
CA LEU A 157 -0.67 -23.17 -0.89
C LEU A 157 -1.87 -22.24 -0.64
N TYR A 158 -1.92 -21.08 -1.28
CA TYR A 158 -2.97 -20.09 -1.05
C TYR A 158 -4.16 -20.18 -2.01
N LYS A 159 -4.08 -21.03 -3.05
CA LYS A 159 -5.13 -21.16 -4.08
C LYS A 159 -6.49 -21.52 -3.48
N ASN A 160 -6.52 -22.39 -2.46
CA ASN A 160 -7.77 -22.80 -1.82
C ASN A 160 -8.44 -21.64 -1.06
N ALA A 161 -7.65 -20.85 -0.33
CA ALA A 161 -8.16 -19.68 0.39
C ALA A 161 -8.70 -18.63 -0.58
N VAL A 162 -7.97 -18.36 -1.66
CA VAL A 162 -8.39 -17.37 -2.67
C VAL A 162 -9.62 -17.85 -3.44
N ASN A 163 -9.70 -19.14 -3.77
CA ASN A 163 -10.91 -19.71 -4.36
C ASN A 163 -12.12 -19.56 -3.43
N ALA A 164 -11.94 -19.76 -2.12
CA ALA A 164 -13.02 -19.57 -1.16
C ALA A 164 -13.50 -18.10 -1.10
N VAL A 165 -12.60 -17.12 -1.19
CA VAL A 165 -12.94 -15.70 -1.34
C VAL A 165 -13.75 -15.47 -2.62
N ALA A 166 -13.27 -15.97 -3.76
CA ALA A 166 -13.93 -15.81 -5.06
C ALA A 166 -15.33 -16.44 -5.09
N VAL A 167 -15.49 -17.64 -4.51
CA VAL A 167 -16.80 -18.31 -4.39
C VAL A 167 -17.75 -17.49 -3.52
N ARG A 168 -17.28 -16.96 -2.38
CA ARG A 168 -18.12 -16.13 -1.50
C ARG A 168 -18.60 -14.86 -2.19
N LEU A 169 -17.74 -14.21 -2.98
CA LEU A 169 -18.14 -13.06 -3.81
C LEU A 169 -19.18 -13.46 -4.86
N LYS A 170 -18.93 -14.55 -5.59
CA LYS A 170 -19.83 -15.03 -6.65
C LYS A 170 -21.22 -15.41 -6.13
N LEU A 171 -21.31 -16.01 -4.95
CA LEU A 171 -22.59 -16.38 -4.34
C LEU A 171 -23.39 -15.17 -3.85
N ALA A 172 -22.73 -14.05 -3.56
CA ALA A 172 -23.38 -12.87 -3.02
C ALA A 172 -23.94 -11.91 -4.09
N GLY A 173 -23.55 -12.09 -5.36
CA GLY A 173 -24.11 -11.37 -6.51
C GLY A 173 -23.09 -10.47 -7.20
#